data_AF-A0AAE1VTD3-F1
#
_entry.id   AF-A0AAE1VTD3-F1
#
_cell.length_a   1.000
_cell.length_b   1.000
_cell.length_c   1.000
_cell.angle_alpha   90.00
_cell.angle_beta   90.00
_cell.angle_gamma   90.00
#
_symmetry.space_group_name_H-M   'P 1'
#
loop_
_entity.id
_entity.type
_entity.pdbx_description
1 polymer ?
#
loop_
_entity_poly.entity_id
_entity_poly.type
_entity_poly.pdbx_seq_one_letter_code
_entity_poly.pdbx_strand_id
1 'polypeptide(L)'
;MASRATSIVPDRPSDAGSDRNLSVFLRDKGCPGDDSKGMQQNKNVTIKKDEGLPEIRISENTTKFLYTNRQGNRSGLRISRVVSETLRLDPKDVRWFVMEDDDTVFVVENVVRILSKYDHNQYYYIGSSSESHIQNIFFSYAIAYGGGGFEISYPLAKELEKIQDRCIQRYPGLYGSDDRIQACMAELGVPLTREPGFHQYDVYGNLLGLLGAHPVTPLVSIHHLDVVDPIIPSMGRVEGLRRLFESLKYDTASIMQQSICYDKQRYWSISVSWGYVIVGVYHRHKESYPYCRWKIESPENISAIVVLKRPDNNRWQKAARRDCCKVLPSNNSILYIWVGSCQAGETSEM
;
A
#
# COMPACT_ATOMS: atom_id res chain seq x y z
N MET A 1 -19.80 4.34 13.90
CA MET A 1 -19.48 3.00 14.46
C MET A 1 -18.00 2.98 14.77
N ALA A 2 -17.61 2.49 15.94
CA ALA A 2 -16.20 2.36 16.34
C ALA A 2 -15.81 0.90 16.43
N SER A 3 -14.54 0.62 16.18
CA SER A 3 -13.97 -0.71 16.05
C SER A 3 -12.55 -0.72 16.65
N ARG A 4 -12.10 -1.72 17.43
CA ARG A 4 -10.68 -1.87 17.88
C ARG A 4 -9.96 -3.23 17.71
N ALA A 5 -8.97 -3.29 16.82
CA ALA A 5 -8.24 -4.53 16.48
C ALA A 5 -7.19 -4.91 17.55
N THR A 6 -6.94 -6.21 17.72
CA THR A 6 -5.72 -6.71 18.37
C THR A 6 -4.66 -6.93 17.30
N SER A 7 -3.60 -6.11 17.28
CA SER A 7 -2.41 -6.40 16.48
C SER A 7 -1.56 -7.46 17.19
N ILE A 8 -1.13 -8.48 16.45
CA ILE A 8 -0.46 -9.65 17.02
C ILE A 8 0.85 -9.86 16.24
N VAL A 9 1.96 -9.52 16.89
CA VAL A 9 3.26 -9.33 16.24
C VAL A 9 4.03 -10.66 16.24
N PRO A 10 4.77 -11.00 15.16
CA PRO A 10 5.74 -12.10 15.21
C PRO A 10 6.92 -11.76 16.13
N ASP A 11 7.60 -12.79 16.66
CA ASP A 11 8.81 -12.60 17.48
C ASP A 11 9.92 -11.90 16.68
N ARG A 12 10.73 -11.06 17.35
CA ARG A 12 12.09 -10.76 16.88
C ARG A 12 12.95 -12.01 17.09
N PRO A 13 13.82 -12.38 16.14
CA PRO A 13 14.63 -13.59 16.26
C PRO A 13 15.69 -13.45 17.37
N SER A 14 15.81 -14.48 18.19
CA SER A 14 17.11 -14.97 18.66
C SER A 14 17.65 -15.98 17.64
N ASP A 15 18.96 -16.17 17.58
CA ASP A 15 19.64 -16.92 16.51
C ASP A 15 19.27 -18.42 16.42
N ALA A 16 18.18 -18.73 15.71
CA ALA A 16 17.87 -20.05 15.15
C ALA A 16 16.87 -19.90 13.98
N GLY A 17 17.21 -20.46 12.81
CA GLY A 17 16.39 -20.31 11.59
C GLY A 17 15.03 -20.98 11.68
N SER A 18 13.96 -20.18 11.77
CA SER A 18 12.55 -20.64 11.75
C SER A 18 11.62 -19.47 11.37
N ASP A 19 11.41 -19.27 10.07
CA ASP A 19 10.75 -18.08 9.52
C ASP A 19 9.21 -18.09 9.68
N ARG A 20 8.71 -17.24 10.59
CA ARG A 20 7.28 -17.13 10.91
C ARG A 20 6.62 -15.98 10.15
N ASN A 21 6.06 -16.27 8.98
CA ASN A 21 5.31 -15.31 8.15
C ASN A 21 3.79 -15.64 8.13
N LEU A 22 2.96 -14.88 7.40
CA LEU A 22 1.48 -14.70 7.60
C LEU A 22 1.20 -13.68 8.72
N SER A 23 -0.03 -13.15 8.81
CA SER A 23 -0.50 -12.29 9.91
C SER A 23 -2.00 -12.49 10.19
N VAL A 24 -2.37 -12.48 11.48
CA VAL A 24 -3.77 -12.60 11.94
C VAL A 24 -4.22 -11.30 12.57
N PHE A 25 -5.31 -10.76 12.04
CA PHE A 25 -6.01 -9.63 12.63
C PHE A 25 -7.32 -10.14 13.21
N LEU A 26 -7.38 -10.27 14.53
CA LEU A 26 -8.66 -10.25 15.24
C LEU A 26 -9.24 -8.85 15.02
N ARG A 27 -10.11 -8.78 14.00
CA ARG A 27 -10.37 -7.55 13.31
C ARG A 27 -11.35 -6.72 14.10
N ASP A 28 -10.93 -5.49 14.27
CA ASP A 28 -11.77 -4.33 14.35
C ASP A 28 -10.82 -3.20 13.83
N LYS A 29 -10.46 -2.06 14.47
CA LYS A 29 -9.49 -1.06 13.86
C LYS A 29 -8.55 -0.25 14.81
N GLY A 30 -7.41 0.28 14.34
CA GLY A 30 -6.89 1.59 14.81
C GLY A 30 -5.42 1.74 15.30
N CYS A 31 -4.74 2.72 14.68
CA CYS A 31 -3.48 3.44 15.02
C CYS A 31 -2.09 2.80 14.77
N PRO A 32 -1.02 3.60 14.49
CA PRO A 32 0.19 3.15 13.78
C PRO A 32 1.53 3.33 14.55
N GLY A 33 2.65 2.90 13.94
CA GLY A 33 4.05 3.02 14.41
C GLY A 33 5.02 3.52 13.31
N ASP A 34 6.34 3.47 13.53
CA ASP A 34 7.25 4.51 13.01
C ASP A 34 8.70 4.07 12.62
N ASP A 35 9.42 5.02 11.99
CA ASP A 35 10.88 5.29 11.98
C ASP A 35 11.87 4.77 10.89
N SER A 36 12.40 5.74 10.12
CA SER A 36 13.84 5.97 9.77
C SER A 36 14.58 5.38 8.52
N LYS A 37 14.53 6.17 7.41
CA LYS A 37 15.55 6.48 6.36
C LYS A 37 16.37 5.38 5.63
N GLY A 38 16.16 5.27 4.32
CA GLY A 38 16.99 4.53 3.35
C GLY A 38 17.98 5.38 2.53
N MET A 39 18.74 4.73 1.63
CA MET A 39 19.77 5.36 0.78
C MET A 39 19.80 4.74 -0.63
N GLN A 40 19.44 5.53 -1.65
CA GLN A 40 19.39 5.11 -3.06
C GLN A 40 20.78 4.74 -3.63
N GLN A 41 20.84 3.73 -4.52
CA GLN A 41 22.03 3.38 -5.31
C GLN A 41 21.86 3.73 -6.79
N ASN A 42 22.38 4.88 -7.23
CA ASN A 42 22.52 5.18 -8.65
C ASN A 42 23.49 4.19 -9.33
N LYS A 43 22.95 3.34 -10.21
CA LYS A 43 23.72 2.52 -11.16
C LYS A 43 23.35 2.93 -12.57
N ASN A 44 24.35 3.13 -13.43
CA ASN A 44 24.14 3.57 -14.81
C ASN A 44 23.48 2.46 -15.64
N VAL A 45 22.16 2.54 -15.82
CA VAL A 45 21.41 1.66 -16.72
C VAL A 45 21.68 2.06 -18.17
N THR A 46 22.07 1.10 -19.01
CA THR A 46 22.30 1.34 -20.44
C THR A 46 21.05 0.93 -21.24
N ILE A 47 20.18 1.90 -21.51
CA ILE A 47 18.94 1.70 -22.27
C ILE A 47 19.27 1.49 -23.75
N LYS A 48 18.68 0.49 -24.41
CA LYS A 48 18.79 0.30 -25.86
C LYS A 48 17.61 0.96 -26.57
N LYS A 49 17.86 1.49 -27.77
CA LYS A 49 16.84 2.25 -28.54
C LYS A 49 15.57 1.47 -28.87
N ASP A 50 15.65 0.15 -28.92
CA ASP A 50 14.60 -0.72 -29.47
C ASP A 50 13.89 -1.56 -28.38
N GLU A 51 14.02 -1.19 -27.10
CA GLU A 51 13.43 -1.91 -25.95
C GLU A 51 11.91 -1.65 -25.76
N GLY A 52 11.26 -0.90 -26.67
CA GLY A 52 9.81 -0.64 -26.65
C GLY A 52 9.36 0.34 -25.56
N LEU A 53 10.30 1.00 -24.88
CA LEU A 53 10.05 1.99 -23.84
C LEU A 53 9.49 3.32 -24.42
N PRO A 54 8.70 4.08 -23.64
CA PRO A 54 8.21 5.40 -24.06
C PRO A 54 9.37 6.41 -24.24
N GLU A 55 9.11 7.46 -25.01
CA GLU A 55 10.08 8.53 -25.27
C GLU A 55 10.41 9.31 -23.98
N ILE A 56 11.69 9.34 -23.61
CA ILE A 56 12.16 10.08 -22.43
C ILE A 56 12.05 11.60 -22.70
N ARG A 57 11.13 12.26 -22.00
CA ARG A 57 10.98 13.73 -22.00
C ARG A 57 11.63 14.34 -20.76
N ILE A 58 12.19 15.54 -20.91
CA ILE A 58 12.88 16.28 -19.84
C ILE A 58 12.10 17.56 -19.53
N SER A 59 11.70 17.75 -18.27
CA SER A 59 10.92 18.93 -17.83
C SER A 59 11.63 20.27 -18.08
N GLU A 60 10.86 21.34 -18.27
CA GLU A 60 11.29 22.73 -18.50
C GLU A 60 12.20 23.32 -17.41
N ASN A 61 12.86 24.43 -17.71
CA ASN A 61 13.74 25.13 -16.77
C ASN A 61 12.95 25.77 -15.60
N THR A 62 13.28 25.39 -14.37
CA THR A 62 12.61 25.86 -13.14
C THR A 62 13.36 26.97 -12.39
N THR A 63 14.38 27.60 -12.96
CA THR A 63 15.14 28.69 -12.31
C THR A 63 14.27 29.91 -11.95
N LYS A 64 13.18 30.15 -12.70
CA LYS A 64 12.22 31.24 -12.43
C LYS A 64 11.41 31.11 -11.13
N PHE A 65 11.45 29.95 -10.46
CA PHE A 65 10.70 29.71 -9.22
C PHE A 65 11.58 29.92 -7.99
N LEU A 66 11.00 30.52 -6.94
CA LEU A 66 11.65 30.59 -5.63
C LEU A 66 11.61 29.21 -4.94
N TYR A 67 12.66 28.91 -4.19
CA TYR A 67 12.78 27.69 -3.40
C TYR A 67 13.57 28.02 -2.13
N THR A 68 12.93 27.86 -0.97
CA THR A 68 13.48 28.31 0.33
C THR A 68 13.56 27.19 1.37
N ASN A 69 13.02 26.01 1.08
CA ASN A 69 13.18 24.83 1.92
C ASN A 69 14.66 24.39 1.96
N ARG A 70 15.18 24.06 3.15
CA ARG A 70 16.59 23.69 3.36
C ARG A 70 16.84 22.18 3.49
N GLN A 71 15.78 21.37 3.49
CA GLN A 71 15.84 19.91 3.69
C GLN A 71 15.50 19.13 2.42
N GLY A 72 14.56 19.62 1.62
CA GLY A 72 14.17 18.98 0.34
C GLY A 72 15.08 19.38 -0.82
N ASN A 73 14.92 18.70 -1.96
CA ASN A 73 15.65 19.01 -3.19
C ASN A 73 14.84 19.92 -4.14
N ARG A 74 15.50 20.89 -4.76
CA ARG A 74 14.94 21.77 -5.80
C ARG A 74 14.36 21.00 -7.01
N SER A 75 14.76 19.74 -7.22
CA SER A 75 14.14 18.82 -8.20
C SER A 75 12.61 18.69 -8.04
N GLY A 76 12.06 18.83 -6.83
CA GLY A 76 10.61 18.80 -6.59
C GLY A 76 9.82 19.85 -7.38
N LEU A 77 10.45 20.97 -7.78
CA LEU A 77 9.85 21.98 -8.68
C LEU A 77 9.64 21.47 -10.12
N ARG A 78 10.42 20.48 -10.55
CA ARG A 78 10.34 19.86 -11.88
C ARG A 78 9.33 18.71 -11.85
N ILE A 79 9.47 17.84 -10.85
CA ILE A 79 8.60 16.68 -10.64
C ILE A 79 7.14 17.12 -10.46
N SER A 80 6.87 18.18 -9.67
CA SER A 80 5.50 18.72 -9.51
C SER A 80 4.88 19.24 -10.82
N ARG A 81 5.69 19.68 -11.80
CA ARG A 81 5.17 20.21 -13.07
C ARG A 81 4.93 19.15 -14.15
N VAL A 82 5.33 17.89 -13.92
CA VAL A 82 5.21 16.79 -14.90
C VAL A 82 3.80 16.70 -15.50
N VAL A 83 2.75 16.66 -14.68
CA VAL A 83 1.35 16.55 -15.17
C VAL A 83 0.96 17.70 -16.09
N SER A 84 1.28 18.95 -15.72
CA SER A 84 1.00 20.14 -16.52
C SER A 84 1.83 20.18 -17.80
N GLU A 85 3.11 19.81 -17.74
CA GLU A 85 4.01 19.76 -18.90
C GLU A 85 3.61 18.63 -19.87
N THR A 86 3.17 17.47 -19.39
CA THR A 86 2.62 16.39 -20.22
C THR A 86 1.31 16.80 -20.87
N LEU A 87 0.42 17.54 -20.18
CA LEU A 87 -0.80 18.08 -20.78
C LEU A 87 -0.50 19.07 -21.93
N ARG A 88 0.57 19.88 -21.83
CA ARG A 88 1.01 20.80 -22.90
C ARG A 88 1.49 20.08 -24.17
N LEU A 89 1.72 18.77 -24.13
CA LEU A 89 1.99 17.95 -25.32
C LEU A 89 0.72 17.62 -26.13
N ASP A 90 -0.45 18.12 -25.70
CA ASP A 90 -1.76 17.91 -26.34
C ASP A 90 -2.08 16.42 -26.64
N PRO A 91 -1.94 15.52 -25.64
CA PRO A 91 -2.14 14.09 -25.84
C PRO A 91 -3.62 13.76 -26.08
N LYS A 92 -3.89 12.91 -27.08
CA LYS A 92 -5.24 12.58 -27.52
C LYS A 92 -5.86 11.46 -26.69
N ASP A 93 -7.18 11.55 -26.50
CA ASP A 93 -8.04 10.59 -25.81
C ASP A 93 -7.65 10.21 -24.36
N VAL A 94 -6.82 11.04 -23.71
CA VAL A 94 -6.42 10.90 -22.30
C VAL A 94 -7.58 11.23 -21.36
N ARG A 95 -7.81 10.34 -20.38
CA ARG A 95 -8.82 10.52 -19.31
C ARG A 95 -8.21 10.83 -17.94
N TRP A 96 -6.99 10.35 -17.71
CA TRP A 96 -6.28 10.40 -16.45
C TRP A 96 -4.78 10.59 -16.71
N PHE A 97 -4.12 11.40 -15.88
CA PHE A 97 -2.67 11.44 -15.74
C PHE A 97 -2.31 10.64 -14.50
N VAL A 98 -1.38 9.70 -14.62
CA VAL A 98 -0.82 8.90 -13.52
C VAL A 98 0.57 9.45 -13.19
N MET A 99 0.91 9.54 -11.91
CA MET A 99 2.22 9.94 -11.41
C MET A 99 2.75 8.86 -10.45
N GLU A 100 4.02 8.49 -10.62
CA GLU A 100 4.77 7.51 -9.81
C GLU A 100 6.24 7.94 -9.75
N ASP A 101 6.96 7.54 -8.68
CA ASP A 101 8.43 7.70 -8.57
C ASP A 101 9.17 6.43 -9.05
N ASP A 102 10.45 6.52 -9.42
CA ASP A 102 11.16 5.49 -10.20
C ASP A 102 11.60 4.21 -9.44
N ASP A 103 11.38 4.17 -8.12
CA ASP A 103 11.49 3.01 -7.23
C ASP A 103 10.13 2.38 -6.85
N THR A 104 9.06 2.81 -7.53
CA THR A 104 7.67 2.35 -7.36
C THR A 104 7.31 1.25 -8.36
N VAL A 105 6.42 0.34 -7.97
CA VAL A 105 5.85 -0.67 -8.86
C VAL A 105 4.32 -0.63 -8.83
N PHE A 106 3.72 -0.25 -9.96
CA PHE A 106 2.27 -0.20 -10.17
C PHE A 106 1.71 -1.54 -10.73
N VAL A 107 0.48 -1.87 -10.32
CA VAL A 107 -0.34 -2.95 -10.89
C VAL A 107 -1.38 -2.32 -11.82
N VAL A 108 -1.03 -2.15 -13.09
CA VAL A 108 -1.77 -1.31 -14.06
C VAL A 108 -3.24 -1.74 -14.23
N GLU A 109 -3.56 -3.03 -14.21
CA GLU A 109 -4.95 -3.50 -14.28
C GLU A 109 -5.77 -3.11 -13.05
N ASN A 110 -5.12 -2.94 -11.88
CA ASN A 110 -5.76 -2.44 -10.67
C ASN A 110 -5.94 -0.92 -10.71
N VAL A 111 -4.99 -0.17 -11.26
CA VAL A 111 -5.17 1.26 -11.56
C VAL A 111 -6.42 1.47 -12.41
N VAL A 112 -6.51 0.78 -13.56
CA VAL A 112 -7.66 0.88 -14.47
C VAL A 112 -8.96 0.46 -13.78
N ARG A 113 -8.93 -0.60 -12.95
CA ARG A 113 -10.09 -1.04 -12.16
C ARG A 113 -10.54 0.00 -11.13
N ILE A 114 -9.61 0.66 -10.44
CA ILE A 114 -9.90 1.71 -9.46
C ILE A 114 -10.46 2.95 -10.15
N LEU A 115 -9.81 3.43 -11.21
CA LEU A 115 -10.26 4.61 -11.98
C LEU A 115 -11.61 4.39 -12.67
N SER A 116 -11.98 3.15 -12.99
CA SER A 116 -13.30 2.82 -13.55
C SER A 116 -14.48 3.11 -12.62
N LYS A 117 -14.23 3.34 -11.31
CA LYS A 117 -15.25 3.75 -10.33
C LYS A 117 -15.67 5.21 -10.46
N TYR A 118 -14.93 6.02 -11.22
CA TYR A 118 -15.03 7.49 -11.22
C TYR A 118 -15.40 8.05 -12.59
N ASP A 119 -16.27 9.06 -12.61
CA ASP A 119 -16.53 9.84 -13.82
C ASP A 119 -15.33 10.77 -14.10
N HIS A 120 -14.50 10.36 -15.05
CA HIS A 120 -13.32 11.09 -15.54
C HIS A 120 -13.62 12.49 -16.11
N ASN A 121 -14.89 12.91 -16.21
CA ASN A 121 -15.30 14.26 -16.56
C ASN A 121 -15.41 15.21 -15.34
N GLN A 122 -15.35 14.68 -14.11
CA GLN A 122 -15.31 15.47 -12.87
C GLN A 122 -13.87 15.69 -12.37
N TYR A 123 -13.68 16.62 -11.44
CA TYR A 123 -12.38 16.85 -10.81
C TYR A 123 -12.06 15.81 -9.73
N TYR A 124 -11.13 14.91 -10.06
CA TYR A 124 -10.57 13.92 -9.15
C TYR A 124 -9.04 14.02 -9.05
N TYR A 125 -8.56 14.05 -7.81
CA TYR A 125 -7.19 13.81 -7.36
C TYR A 125 -7.22 12.56 -6.47
N ILE A 126 -6.68 11.46 -6.95
CA ILE A 126 -6.79 10.10 -6.37
C ILE A 126 -5.41 9.62 -5.91
N GLY A 127 -5.34 8.91 -4.80
CA GLY A 127 -4.10 8.30 -4.27
C GLY A 127 -4.23 7.97 -2.79
N SER A 128 -3.13 7.91 -2.04
CA SER A 128 -3.18 7.68 -0.59
C SER A 128 -2.18 8.51 0.22
N SER A 129 -2.55 8.72 1.48
CA SER A 129 -1.69 9.20 2.56
C SER A 129 -0.70 8.10 3.00
N SER A 130 0.53 8.46 3.37
CA SER A 130 1.55 7.52 3.84
C SER A 130 1.10 6.68 5.04
N GLU A 131 1.64 5.48 5.18
CA GLU A 131 1.45 4.64 6.37
C GLU A 131 2.25 5.12 7.59
N SER A 132 3.32 5.91 7.38
CA SER A 132 4.09 6.48 8.48
C SER A 132 3.33 7.63 9.15
N HIS A 133 3.10 7.51 10.46
CA HIS A 133 2.42 8.55 11.23
C HIS A 133 3.19 9.88 11.21
N ILE A 134 4.53 9.82 11.31
CA ILE A 134 5.41 10.99 11.30
C ILE A 134 5.34 11.74 9.97
N GLN A 135 5.33 11.02 8.84
CA GLN A 135 5.28 11.65 7.52
C GLN A 135 3.99 12.49 7.35
N ASN A 136 2.85 11.96 7.80
CA ASN A 136 1.57 12.68 7.76
C ASN A 136 1.49 13.87 8.71
N ILE A 137 2.28 13.87 9.79
CA ILE A 137 2.40 15.00 10.73
C ILE A 137 3.24 16.13 10.13
N PHE A 138 4.33 15.81 9.42
CA PHE A 138 5.21 16.82 8.83
C PHE A 138 4.70 17.41 7.51
N PHE A 139 3.99 16.63 6.69
CA PHE A 139 3.45 17.07 5.41
C PHE A 139 1.94 17.30 5.47
N SER A 140 1.13 16.25 5.28
CA SER A 140 -0.32 16.34 5.42
C SER A 140 -0.98 14.98 5.54
N TYR A 141 -2.22 14.96 6.04
CA TYR A 141 -3.15 13.84 5.85
C TYR A 141 -3.99 14.00 4.57
N ALA A 142 -3.91 15.15 3.88
CA ALA A 142 -4.72 15.49 2.70
C ALA A 142 -3.90 15.50 1.38
N ILE A 143 -2.73 14.87 1.40
CA ILE A 143 -1.79 14.69 0.29
C ILE A 143 -1.86 13.24 -0.21
N ALA A 144 -1.84 13.02 -1.53
CA ALA A 144 -1.36 11.75 -2.08
C ALA A 144 0.15 11.85 -2.20
N TYR A 145 0.89 10.97 -1.54
CA TYR A 145 2.35 11.00 -1.56
C TYR A 145 2.86 10.60 -2.94
N GLY A 146 3.96 11.24 -3.39
CA GLY A 146 4.50 11.04 -4.74
C GLY A 146 4.90 9.59 -5.03
N GLY A 147 5.50 8.93 -4.05
CA GLY A 147 6.01 7.57 -4.17
C GLY A 147 4.93 6.50 -4.20
N GLY A 148 3.95 6.58 -3.30
CA GLY A 148 2.74 5.77 -3.39
C GLY A 148 1.98 6.01 -4.70
N GLY A 149 2.18 7.17 -5.32
CA GLY A 149 1.64 7.56 -6.61
C GLY A 149 0.20 8.08 -6.52
N PHE A 150 -0.21 8.77 -7.58
CA PHE A 150 -1.51 9.44 -7.64
C PHE A 150 -2.01 9.63 -9.07
N GLU A 151 -3.34 9.78 -9.22
CA GLU A 151 -3.95 10.18 -10.48
C GLU A 151 -4.67 11.52 -10.42
N ILE A 152 -4.60 12.24 -11.54
CA ILE A 152 -5.32 13.47 -11.79
C ILE A 152 -6.18 13.29 -13.03
N SER A 153 -7.49 13.45 -12.86
CA SER A 153 -8.46 13.50 -13.97
C SER A 153 -8.07 14.54 -15.03
N TYR A 154 -8.24 14.22 -16.32
CA TYR A 154 -7.95 15.14 -17.43
C TYR A 154 -8.61 16.54 -17.31
N PRO A 155 -9.87 16.72 -16.86
CA PRO A 155 -10.41 18.04 -16.58
C PRO A 155 -9.69 18.77 -15.44
N LEU A 156 -9.29 18.09 -14.37
CA LEU A 156 -8.53 18.72 -13.27
C LEU A 156 -7.12 19.13 -13.68
N ALA A 157 -6.45 18.32 -14.51
CA ALA A 157 -5.13 18.67 -15.06
C ALA A 157 -5.19 19.99 -15.85
N LYS A 158 -6.28 20.24 -16.59
CA LYS A 158 -6.50 21.50 -17.32
C LYS A 158 -6.70 22.72 -16.41
N GLU A 159 -7.23 22.55 -15.21
CA GLU A 159 -7.32 23.67 -14.25
C GLU A 159 -6.01 23.84 -13.46
N LEU A 160 -5.32 22.74 -13.14
CA LEU A 160 -3.98 22.76 -12.52
C LEU A 160 -2.99 23.55 -13.38
N GLU A 161 -2.89 23.24 -14.68
CA GLU A 161 -1.95 23.87 -15.62
C GLU A 161 -2.05 25.41 -15.59
N LYS A 162 -3.28 25.94 -15.62
CA LYS A 162 -3.56 27.40 -15.62
C LYS A 162 -3.12 28.13 -14.35
N ILE A 163 -2.94 27.42 -13.23
CA ILE A 163 -2.60 28.00 -11.93
C ILE A 163 -1.23 27.59 -11.39
N GLN A 164 -0.68 26.45 -11.81
CA GLN A 164 0.39 25.76 -11.10
C GLN A 164 1.65 26.62 -10.98
N ASP A 165 2.05 27.30 -12.05
CA ASP A 165 3.22 28.19 -12.03
C ASP A 165 3.07 29.33 -10.99
N ARG A 166 1.84 29.83 -10.74
CA ARG A 166 1.57 30.84 -9.69
C ARG A 166 1.46 30.22 -8.29
N CYS A 167 0.83 29.05 -8.19
CA CYS A 167 0.75 28.26 -6.95
C CYS A 167 2.16 27.94 -6.41
N ILE A 168 3.05 27.39 -7.24
CA ILE A 168 4.43 27.05 -6.86
C ILE A 168 5.20 28.31 -6.39
N GLN A 169 4.95 29.49 -6.98
CA GLN A 169 5.56 30.75 -6.53
C GLN A 169 5.05 31.23 -5.16
N ARG A 170 3.79 30.93 -4.79
CA ARG A 170 3.24 31.25 -3.46
C ARG A 170 3.79 30.37 -2.35
N TYR A 171 4.22 29.14 -2.67
CA TYR A 171 4.65 28.15 -1.69
C TYR A 171 6.12 27.69 -1.87
N PRO A 172 7.11 28.60 -1.86
CA PRO A 172 8.52 28.27 -2.09
C PRO A 172 9.16 27.45 -0.96
N GLY A 173 8.55 27.46 0.23
CA GLY A 173 9.05 26.78 1.44
C GLY A 173 8.63 25.31 1.58
N LEU A 174 7.75 24.80 0.70
CA LEU A 174 7.35 23.39 0.70
C LEU A 174 8.53 22.46 0.39
N TYR A 175 8.45 21.21 0.85
CA TYR A 175 9.50 20.21 0.67
C TYR A 175 9.39 19.55 -0.70
N GLY A 176 8.34 18.76 -0.92
CA GLY A 176 8.22 17.81 -2.03
C GLY A 176 7.58 18.36 -3.30
N SER A 177 7.41 17.47 -4.28
CA SER A 177 6.59 17.68 -5.48
C SER A 177 5.10 17.48 -5.19
N ASP A 178 4.79 16.44 -4.43
CA ASP A 178 3.49 16.08 -3.87
C ASP A 178 2.93 17.17 -2.94
N ASP A 179 3.74 17.73 -2.04
CA ASP A 179 3.44 18.93 -1.23
C ASP A 179 2.85 20.05 -2.11
N ARG A 180 3.50 20.30 -3.25
CA ARG A 180 3.16 21.38 -4.18
C ARG A 180 1.90 21.05 -4.98
N ILE A 181 1.72 19.79 -5.37
CA ILE A 181 0.46 19.31 -5.95
C ILE A 181 -0.68 19.51 -4.95
N GLN A 182 -0.53 19.06 -3.70
CA GLN A 182 -1.54 19.21 -2.65
C GLN A 182 -1.91 20.68 -2.40
N ALA A 183 -0.92 21.58 -2.34
CA ALA A 183 -1.17 23.00 -2.19
C ALA A 183 -1.99 23.58 -3.36
N CYS A 184 -1.69 23.18 -4.61
CA CYS A 184 -2.48 23.61 -5.77
C CYS A 184 -3.87 22.98 -5.82
N MET A 185 -4.05 21.73 -5.35
CA MET A 185 -5.38 21.10 -5.24
C MET A 185 -6.23 21.78 -4.16
N ALA A 186 -5.62 22.20 -3.05
CA ALA A 186 -6.28 23.00 -2.03
C ALA A 186 -6.70 24.38 -2.58
N GLU A 187 -5.87 25.04 -3.40
CA GLU A 187 -6.28 26.27 -4.12
C GLU A 187 -7.43 26.05 -5.11
N LEU A 188 -7.51 24.88 -5.75
CA LEU A 188 -8.62 24.50 -6.64
C LEU A 188 -9.88 24.01 -5.89
N GLY A 189 -9.81 23.87 -4.56
CA GLY A 189 -10.90 23.34 -3.73
C GLY A 189 -11.14 21.83 -3.91
N VAL A 190 -10.18 21.09 -4.48
CA VAL A 190 -10.32 19.65 -4.75
C VAL A 190 -9.66 18.82 -3.64
N PRO A 191 -10.43 18.03 -2.87
CA PRO A 191 -9.88 17.18 -1.82
C PRO A 191 -9.26 15.90 -2.39
N LEU A 192 -8.33 15.32 -1.63
CA LEU A 192 -7.81 13.98 -1.88
C LEU A 192 -8.93 12.92 -1.81
N THR A 193 -9.12 12.20 -2.90
CA THR A 193 -9.95 10.99 -2.97
C THR A 193 -9.07 9.79 -2.60
N ARG A 194 -9.19 9.31 -1.35
CA ARG A 194 -8.30 8.25 -0.84
C ARG A 194 -8.67 6.87 -1.35
N GLU A 195 -7.71 6.20 -1.95
CA GLU A 195 -7.79 4.80 -2.38
C GLU A 195 -6.77 3.96 -1.59
N PRO A 196 -7.21 3.04 -0.71
CA PRO A 196 -6.33 2.43 0.29
C PRO A 196 -5.52 1.23 -0.23
N GLY A 197 -5.28 1.18 -1.54
CA GLY A 197 -4.36 0.24 -2.21
C GLY A 197 -3.13 0.92 -2.82
N PHE A 198 -3.00 2.24 -2.69
CA PHE A 198 -1.77 2.97 -3.00
C PHE A 198 -0.90 3.01 -1.75
N HIS A 199 0.39 2.67 -1.88
CA HIS A 199 1.26 2.41 -0.73
C HIS A 199 2.60 3.15 -0.85
N GLN A 200 2.81 4.12 0.06
CA GLN A 200 4.03 4.91 0.14
C GLN A 200 5.13 4.18 0.91
N TYR A 201 4.80 3.38 1.93
CA TYR A 201 5.77 2.54 2.65
C TYR A 201 7.06 3.27 3.08
N ASP A 202 6.92 4.43 3.72
CA ASP A 202 8.00 5.13 4.43
C ASP A 202 8.44 4.39 5.72
N VAL A 203 8.64 3.07 5.63
CA VAL A 203 8.84 2.12 6.73
C VAL A 203 10.00 1.17 6.41
N TYR A 204 10.55 0.51 7.43
CA TYR A 204 11.86 -0.14 7.35
C TYR A 204 11.83 -1.63 7.71
N GLY A 205 12.68 -2.40 7.03
CA GLY A 205 12.73 -3.85 7.14
C GLY A 205 11.57 -4.54 6.39
N ASN A 206 10.93 -5.50 7.06
CA ASN A 206 10.04 -6.47 6.43
C ASN A 206 8.59 -5.98 6.31
N LEU A 207 8.16 -5.75 5.06
CA LEU A 207 6.81 -5.31 4.69
C LEU A 207 5.68 -6.31 5.01
N LEU A 208 5.96 -7.58 5.35
CA LEU A 208 4.97 -8.62 5.58
C LEU A 208 3.79 -8.18 6.47
N GLY A 209 4.10 -7.51 7.59
CA GLY A 209 3.06 -7.10 8.55
C GLY A 209 2.04 -6.15 7.91
N LEU A 210 2.51 -5.28 7.02
CA LEU A 210 1.73 -4.26 6.33
C LEU A 210 1.02 -4.85 5.09
N LEU A 211 1.74 -5.60 4.25
CA LEU A 211 1.18 -6.33 3.11
C LEU A 211 0.08 -7.31 3.54
N GLY A 212 0.24 -7.95 4.70
CA GLY A 212 -0.81 -8.79 5.28
C GLY A 212 -1.95 -8.00 5.92
N ALA A 213 -1.71 -6.77 6.40
CA ALA A 213 -2.74 -5.86 6.90
C ALA A 213 -3.59 -5.22 5.78
N HIS A 214 -3.16 -5.34 4.52
CA HIS A 214 -3.79 -4.77 3.32
C HIS A 214 -5.33 -4.91 3.35
N PRO A 215 -6.09 -3.83 3.09
CA PRO A 215 -7.54 -3.86 3.15
C PRO A 215 -8.15 -4.70 2.01
N VAL A 216 -9.46 -4.95 2.07
CA VAL A 216 -10.17 -5.67 0.99
C VAL A 216 -10.43 -4.69 -0.16
N THR A 217 -9.40 -4.51 -0.98
CA THR A 217 -9.32 -3.64 -2.15
C THR A 217 -8.28 -4.23 -3.12
N PRO A 218 -8.28 -3.90 -4.41
CA PRO A 218 -7.14 -4.18 -5.28
C PRO A 218 -5.88 -3.43 -4.81
N LEU A 219 -4.73 -4.12 -4.77
CA LEU A 219 -3.40 -3.54 -4.56
C LEU A 219 -3.02 -2.71 -5.79
N VAL A 220 -2.78 -1.40 -5.66
CA VAL A 220 -2.49 -0.52 -6.80
C VAL A 220 -1.00 -0.31 -6.99
N SER A 221 -0.27 0.03 -5.93
CA SER A 221 1.16 0.36 -5.99
C SER A 221 1.93 -0.17 -4.77
N ILE A 222 3.26 -0.24 -4.90
CA ILE A 222 4.20 -0.41 -3.78
C ILE A 222 5.45 0.44 -4.07
N HIS A 223 5.83 1.32 -3.15
CA HIS A 223 7.01 2.22 -3.23
C HIS A 223 8.23 1.70 -2.43
N HIS A 224 9.38 2.38 -2.57
CA HIS A 224 10.64 2.12 -1.86
C HIS A 224 11.14 0.66 -1.89
N LEU A 225 10.90 -0.04 -3.01
CA LEU A 225 11.21 -1.46 -3.16
C LEU A 225 12.71 -1.78 -3.24
N ASP A 226 13.57 -0.77 -3.40
CA ASP A 226 15.03 -0.87 -3.30
C ASP A 226 15.55 -0.78 -1.85
N VAL A 227 14.82 -0.10 -0.97
CA VAL A 227 15.14 0.14 0.45
C VAL A 227 14.65 -1.01 1.34
N VAL A 228 13.37 -1.37 1.25
CA VAL A 228 12.69 -2.36 2.11
C VAL A 228 13.14 -3.79 1.87
N ASP A 229 12.94 -4.71 2.82
CA ASP A 229 13.32 -6.12 2.65
C ASP A 229 12.55 -6.78 1.48
N PRO A 230 13.12 -7.81 0.81
CA PRO A 230 12.44 -8.53 -0.26
C PRO A 230 11.05 -9.07 0.16
N ILE A 231 10.02 -8.79 -0.65
CA ILE A 231 8.63 -9.26 -0.45
C ILE A 231 8.54 -10.77 -0.21
N ILE A 232 9.47 -11.54 -0.80
CA ILE A 232 9.62 -12.98 -0.56
C ILE A 232 11.00 -13.19 0.08
N PRO A 233 11.08 -13.69 1.33
CA PRO A 233 12.32 -14.05 1.99
C PRO A 233 13.17 -15.02 1.17
N SER A 234 14.49 -14.94 1.34
CA SER A 234 15.48 -15.74 0.61
C SER A 234 15.54 -15.54 -0.92
N MET A 235 14.74 -14.64 -1.49
CA MET A 235 14.85 -14.20 -2.90
C MET A 235 15.44 -12.79 -3.00
N GLY A 236 16.03 -12.46 -4.14
CA GLY A 236 16.41 -11.06 -4.44
C GLY A 236 15.17 -10.19 -4.69
N ARG A 237 15.22 -8.88 -4.39
CA ARG A 237 14.09 -7.93 -4.56
C ARG A 237 13.36 -8.08 -5.91
N VAL A 238 14.12 -8.04 -7.01
CA VAL A 238 13.59 -8.19 -8.40
C VAL A 238 13.04 -9.60 -8.68
N GLU A 239 13.58 -10.64 -8.04
CA GLU A 239 13.08 -12.02 -8.18
C GLU A 239 11.77 -12.21 -7.41
N GLY A 240 11.68 -11.71 -6.17
CA GLY A 240 10.46 -11.70 -5.38
C GLY A 240 9.33 -10.93 -6.07
N LEU A 241 9.65 -9.78 -6.67
CA LEU A 241 8.70 -9.02 -7.51
C LEU A 241 8.27 -9.83 -8.75
N ARG A 242 9.21 -10.45 -9.48
CA ARG A 242 8.85 -11.32 -10.63
C ARG A 242 7.94 -12.48 -10.23
N ARG A 243 8.18 -13.10 -9.07
CA ARG A 243 7.34 -14.18 -8.51
C ARG A 243 5.96 -13.68 -8.11
N LEU A 244 5.85 -12.49 -7.51
CA LEU A 244 4.57 -11.82 -7.23
C LEU A 244 3.79 -11.55 -8.54
N PHE A 245 4.49 -11.11 -9.58
CA PHE A 245 3.96 -10.87 -10.92
C PHE A 245 3.57 -12.15 -11.69
N GLU A 246 3.96 -13.35 -11.24
CA GLU A 246 3.36 -14.60 -11.74
C GLU A 246 1.91 -14.73 -11.27
N SER A 247 1.60 -14.40 -10.01
CA SER A 247 0.24 -14.46 -9.45
C SER A 247 -0.69 -13.40 -10.06
N LEU A 248 -0.18 -12.18 -10.32
CA LEU A 248 -0.96 -11.10 -10.94
C LEU A 248 -1.63 -11.52 -12.26
N LYS A 249 -0.97 -12.36 -13.05
CA LYS A 249 -1.47 -12.87 -14.35
C LYS A 249 -2.76 -13.70 -14.23
N TYR A 250 -3.07 -14.21 -13.05
CA TYR A 250 -4.28 -15.01 -12.80
C TYR A 250 -5.39 -14.21 -12.12
N ASP A 251 -5.04 -13.32 -11.19
CA ASP A 251 -5.97 -12.39 -10.55
C ASP A 251 -5.25 -11.18 -9.94
N THR A 252 -5.30 -10.03 -10.61
CA THR A 252 -4.75 -8.79 -10.07
C THR A 252 -5.54 -8.25 -8.88
N ALA A 253 -6.86 -8.46 -8.81
CA ALA A 253 -7.70 -7.87 -7.76
C ALA A 253 -7.45 -8.51 -6.38
N SER A 254 -7.22 -9.82 -6.36
CA SER A 254 -7.18 -10.62 -5.12
C SER A 254 -5.78 -10.89 -4.55
N ILE A 255 -4.71 -10.29 -5.10
CA ILE A 255 -3.33 -10.71 -4.77
C ILE A 255 -2.94 -10.51 -3.28
N MET A 256 -3.49 -9.50 -2.60
CA MET A 256 -3.32 -9.28 -1.14
C MET A 256 -4.61 -9.55 -0.35
N GLN A 257 -5.53 -10.37 -0.88
CA GLN A 257 -6.84 -10.57 -0.26
C GLN A 257 -6.76 -11.28 1.10
N GLN A 258 -7.46 -10.74 2.10
CA GLN A 258 -7.63 -11.37 3.40
C GLN A 258 -8.74 -12.45 3.37
N SER A 259 -8.51 -13.55 4.09
CA SER A 259 -9.48 -14.64 4.32
C SER A 259 -10.22 -14.38 5.64
N ILE A 260 -11.55 -14.46 5.66
CA ILE A 260 -12.36 -14.21 6.87
C ILE A 260 -12.91 -15.53 7.42
N CYS A 261 -12.67 -15.78 8.71
CA CYS A 261 -13.15 -16.94 9.45
C CYS A 261 -14.14 -16.50 10.55
N TYR A 262 -15.12 -17.33 10.85
CA TYR A 262 -16.10 -17.06 11.92
C TYR A 262 -16.04 -18.12 13.02
N ASP A 263 -15.68 -17.71 14.23
CA ASP A 263 -15.88 -18.52 15.44
C ASP A 263 -17.34 -18.35 15.89
N LYS A 264 -18.19 -19.32 15.53
CA LYS A 264 -19.61 -19.32 15.89
C LYS A 264 -19.88 -19.63 17.37
N GLN A 265 -18.88 -20.07 18.13
CA GLN A 265 -19.04 -20.32 19.57
C GLN A 265 -18.75 -19.03 20.36
N ARG A 266 -17.67 -18.33 20.00
CA ARG A 266 -17.24 -17.08 20.65
C ARG A 266 -17.83 -15.81 20.05
N TYR A 267 -18.50 -15.93 18.90
CA TYR A 267 -19.00 -14.83 18.06
C TYR A 267 -17.86 -13.91 17.56
N TRP A 268 -16.71 -14.48 17.23
CA TRP A 268 -15.55 -13.73 16.68
C TRP A 268 -15.48 -13.80 15.17
N SER A 269 -15.09 -12.68 14.55
CA SER A 269 -14.67 -12.61 13.14
C SER A 269 -13.15 -12.46 13.09
N ILE A 270 -12.47 -13.33 12.35
CA ILE A 270 -11.02 -13.39 12.29
C ILE A 270 -10.59 -13.10 10.86
N SER A 271 -9.76 -12.09 10.65
CA SER A 271 -9.13 -11.84 9.35
C SER A 271 -7.73 -12.45 9.33
N VAL A 272 -7.43 -13.22 8.29
CA VAL A 272 -6.15 -13.91 8.11
C VAL A 272 -5.56 -13.55 6.75
N SER A 273 -4.32 -13.09 6.72
CA SER A 273 -3.71 -12.61 5.49
C SER A 273 -3.37 -13.72 4.49
N TRP A 274 -3.45 -13.38 3.20
CA TRP A 274 -2.73 -14.13 2.18
C TRP A 274 -1.21 -14.02 2.44
N GLY A 275 -0.49 -15.07 2.06
CA GLY A 275 0.92 -15.22 2.36
C GLY A 275 1.37 -16.66 2.22
N TYR A 276 2.69 -16.84 2.07
CA TYR A 276 3.35 -18.07 1.63
C TYR A 276 3.74 -19.06 2.74
N VAL A 277 3.71 -18.67 4.02
CA VAL A 277 4.12 -19.56 5.13
C VAL A 277 3.06 -20.58 5.52
N ILE A 278 3.58 -21.75 5.88
CA ILE A 278 2.84 -22.98 6.23
C ILE A 278 2.44 -23.00 7.72
N VAL A 279 3.28 -22.46 8.62
CA VAL A 279 3.00 -22.33 10.06
C VAL A 279 3.35 -20.91 10.55
N GLY A 280 2.33 -20.13 10.89
CA GLY A 280 2.49 -18.81 11.51
C GLY A 280 2.16 -18.86 13.00
N VAL A 281 2.95 -18.20 13.85
CA VAL A 281 2.70 -18.09 15.30
C VAL A 281 2.78 -16.63 15.72
N TYR A 282 1.72 -16.13 16.33
CA TYR A 282 1.52 -14.73 16.70
C TYR A 282 1.33 -14.61 18.20
N HIS A 283 2.11 -13.75 18.86
CA HIS A 283 2.02 -13.53 20.31
C HIS A 283 1.33 -12.20 20.62
N ARG A 284 0.35 -12.22 21.55
CA ARG A 284 -0.42 -11.02 21.89
C ARG A 284 0.49 -9.92 22.44
N HIS A 285 0.54 -8.79 21.75
CA HIS A 285 1.20 -7.59 22.25
C HIS A 285 0.48 -7.08 23.51
N LYS A 286 1.24 -6.78 24.57
CA LYS A 286 0.71 -6.41 25.88
C LYS A 286 0.77 -4.90 26.08
N GLU A 287 -0.22 -4.20 25.56
CA GLU A 287 -0.46 -2.79 25.84
C GLU A 287 -1.57 -2.61 26.89
N SER A 288 -1.62 -1.42 27.51
CA SER A 288 -2.76 -0.99 28.32
C SER A 288 -3.91 -0.52 27.42
N TYR A 289 -5.15 -0.86 27.77
CA TYR A 289 -6.33 -0.50 26.98
C TYR A 289 -7.50 -0.04 27.86
N PRO A 290 -8.32 0.91 27.38
CA PRO A 290 -9.55 1.30 28.06
C PRO A 290 -10.55 0.13 28.09
N TYR A 291 -11.32 0.06 29.17
CA TYR A 291 -12.33 -0.99 29.39
C TYR A 291 -13.41 -1.03 28.30
N CYS A 292 -13.51 -2.15 27.59
CA CYS A 292 -14.50 -2.38 26.53
C CYS A 292 -15.84 -2.84 27.13
N ARG A 293 -16.92 -2.08 26.88
CA ARG A 293 -18.30 -2.41 27.32
C ARG A 293 -18.99 -3.47 26.44
N TRP A 294 -18.28 -4.52 26.08
CA TRP A 294 -18.78 -5.56 25.17
C TRP A 294 -19.57 -6.66 25.91
N LYS A 295 -20.40 -7.41 25.17
CA LYS A 295 -21.20 -8.55 25.67
C LYS A 295 -20.79 -9.91 25.07
N ILE A 296 -19.66 -9.95 24.39
CA ILE A 296 -19.08 -11.16 23.78
C ILE A 296 -17.89 -11.66 24.62
N GLU A 297 -17.44 -12.89 24.37
CA GLU A 297 -16.20 -13.41 24.97
C GLU A 297 -15.01 -12.53 24.55
N SER A 298 -14.18 -12.10 25.49
CA SER A 298 -13.02 -11.25 25.17
C SER A 298 -11.82 -12.09 24.71
N PRO A 299 -11.14 -11.72 23.61
CA PRO A 299 -9.91 -12.40 23.15
C PRO A 299 -8.71 -12.16 24.08
N GLU A 300 -8.85 -11.38 25.16
CA GLU A 300 -7.81 -11.10 26.16
C GLU A 300 -7.25 -12.32 26.88
N ASN A 301 -7.91 -13.49 26.82
CA ASN A 301 -7.35 -14.73 27.36
C ASN A 301 -6.33 -15.39 26.41
N ILE A 302 -6.42 -15.10 25.10
CA ILE A 302 -5.52 -15.63 24.09
C ILE A 302 -4.12 -15.01 24.25
N SER A 303 -3.11 -15.83 24.49
CA SER A 303 -1.70 -15.44 24.49
C SER A 303 -1.02 -15.68 23.15
N ALA A 304 -1.51 -16.64 22.36
CA ALA A 304 -1.00 -16.93 21.02
C ALA A 304 -2.08 -17.35 20.02
N ILE A 305 -1.89 -17.01 18.75
CA ILE A 305 -2.62 -17.62 17.63
C ILE A 305 -1.64 -18.42 16.78
N VAL A 306 -2.01 -19.65 16.42
CA VAL A 306 -1.24 -20.52 15.51
C VAL A 306 -2.06 -20.73 14.24
N VAL A 307 -1.48 -20.40 13.08
CA VAL A 307 -2.14 -20.57 11.78
C VAL A 307 -1.42 -21.62 10.96
N LEU A 308 -2.20 -22.56 10.42
CA LEU A 308 -1.74 -23.73 9.68
C LEU A 308 -2.28 -23.70 8.25
N LYS A 309 -1.38 -23.56 7.27
CA LYS A 309 -1.65 -23.77 5.84
C LYS A 309 -1.10 -25.14 5.41
N ARG A 310 -1.51 -25.64 4.24
CA ARG A 310 -0.81 -26.76 3.57
C ARG A 310 0.24 -26.21 2.60
N PRO A 311 1.40 -26.87 2.43
CA PRO A 311 2.33 -26.55 1.34
C PRO A 311 1.64 -26.72 -0.02
N ASP A 312 1.87 -25.79 -0.94
CA ASP A 312 1.38 -25.83 -2.30
C ASP A 312 2.40 -25.19 -3.24
N ASN A 313 3.18 -26.02 -3.93
CA ASN A 313 4.26 -25.57 -4.83
C ASN A 313 3.72 -24.73 -5.99
N ASN A 314 2.44 -24.88 -6.34
CA ASN A 314 1.80 -24.19 -7.45
C ASN A 314 0.97 -22.98 -6.96
N ARG A 315 1.11 -22.54 -5.69
CA ARG A 315 0.32 -21.44 -5.10
C ARG A 315 0.46 -20.11 -5.85
N TRP A 316 1.64 -19.82 -6.41
CA TRP A 316 1.90 -18.64 -7.25
C TRP A 316 1.36 -18.75 -8.69
N GLN A 317 0.98 -19.96 -9.11
CA GLN A 317 0.44 -20.26 -10.44
C GLN A 317 -1.10 -20.45 -10.42
N LYS A 318 -1.74 -19.96 -9.36
CA LYS A 318 -3.18 -20.03 -9.13
C LYS A 318 -3.66 -18.63 -8.80
N ALA A 319 -4.83 -18.26 -9.31
CA ALA A 319 -5.56 -17.12 -8.77
C ALA A 319 -5.76 -17.35 -7.26
N ALA A 320 -5.36 -16.38 -6.43
CA ALA A 320 -5.42 -16.44 -4.96
C ALA A 320 -6.87 -16.34 -4.45
N ARG A 321 -7.69 -17.34 -4.79
CA ARG A 321 -9.15 -17.31 -4.64
C ARG A 321 -9.57 -18.29 -3.55
N ARG A 322 -10.11 -17.72 -2.47
CA ARG A 322 -10.91 -18.45 -1.48
C ARG A 322 -10.11 -19.57 -0.79
N ASP A 323 -9.00 -19.19 -0.18
CA ASP A 323 -8.57 -19.87 1.03
C ASP A 323 -9.68 -19.62 2.08
N CYS A 324 -10.49 -20.63 2.37
CA CYS A 324 -11.36 -20.60 3.54
C CYS A 324 -10.51 -20.84 4.79
N CYS A 325 -10.99 -20.35 5.93
CA CYS A 325 -10.32 -20.59 7.20
C CYS A 325 -11.28 -21.07 8.29
N LYS A 326 -10.77 -21.97 9.13
CA LYS A 326 -11.54 -22.74 10.11
C LYS A 326 -10.85 -22.64 11.46
N VAL A 327 -11.59 -22.26 12.50
CA VAL A 327 -11.11 -22.39 13.87
C VAL A 327 -11.06 -23.89 14.20
N LEU A 328 -9.88 -24.35 14.59
CA LEU A 328 -9.63 -25.73 15.03
C LEU A 328 -9.91 -25.87 16.53
N PRO A 329 -10.05 -27.09 17.06
CA PRO A 329 -10.08 -27.33 18.51
C PRO A 329 -8.91 -26.60 19.20
N SER A 330 -9.27 -25.69 20.10
CA SER A 330 -8.38 -24.68 20.69
C SER A 330 -8.62 -24.62 22.19
N ASN A 331 -7.60 -24.21 22.96
CA ASN A 331 -7.71 -24.02 24.40
C ASN A 331 -7.90 -22.53 24.76
N ASN A 332 -7.97 -22.21 26.05
CA ASN A 332 -8.28 -20.86 26.52
C ASN A 332 -7.17 -19.82 26.28
N SER A 333 -5.96 -20.24 25.87
CA SER A 333 -4.81 -19.35 25.65
C SER A 333 -4.18 -19.45 24.26
N ILE A 334 -4.40 -20.55 23.52
CA ILE A 334 -3.89 -20.76 22.17
C ILE A 334 -5.04 -21.07 21.22
N LEU A 335 -5.27 -20.14 20.28
CA LEU A 335 -6.24 -20.29 19.19
C LEU A 335 -5.54 -20.89 17.95
N TYR A 336 -6.06 -22.01 17.46
CA TYR A 336 -5.57 -22.67 16.25
C TYR A 336 -6.51 -22.38 15.08
N ILE A 337 -5.95 -21.96 13.94
CA ILE A 337 -6.70 -21.65 12.71
C ILE A 337 -6.09 -22.44 11.56
N TRP A 338 -6.91 -23.21 10.84
CA TRP A 338 -6.52 -23.77 9.55
C TRP A 338 -6.91 -22.82 8.42
N VAL A 339 -6.08 -22.73 7.38
CA VAL A 339 -6.33 -21.93 6.17
C VAL A 339 -6.01 -22.77 4.93
N GLY A 340 -6.90 -22.77 3.94
CA GLY A 340 -6.70 -23.46 2.67
C GLY A 340 -7.98 -23.48 1.83
N SER A 341 -7.90 -24.03 0.63
CA SER A 341 -9.02 -24.11 -0.33
C SER A 341 -10.38 -24.45 0.32
N CYS A 342 -11.39 -23.62 0.08
CA CYS A 342 -12.78 -23.87 0.51
C CYS A 342 -13.30 -25.26 0.07
N GLN A 343 -14.01 -25.93 0.96
CA GLN A 343 -14.70 -27.18 0.66
C GLN A 343 -16.06 -26.92 0.00
N ALA A 344 -16.71 -27.96 -0.53
CA ALA A 344 -18.02 -27.83 -1.16
C ALA A 344 -19.06 -27.27 -0.17
N GLY A 345 -19.71 -26.16 -0.54
CA GLY A 345 -20.64 -25.43 0.32
C GLY A 345 -20.01 -24.34 1.20
N GLU A 346 -18.68 -24.18 1.19
CA GLU A 346 -18.01 -23.09 1.92
C GLU A 346 -17.79 -21.87 1.02
N THR A 347 -18.18 -20.70 1.52
CA THR A 347 -18.01 -19.40 0.86
C THR A 347 -17.01 -18.55 1.62
N SER A 348 -15.91 -18.19 0.96
CA SER A 348 -15.16 -16.99 1.35
C SER A 348 -16.01 -15.78 1.01
N GLU A 349 -16.43 -15.02 2.03
CA GLU A 349 -17.03 -13.70 1.87
C GLU A 349 -15.94 -12.69 1.42
N MET A 350 -16.38 -11.52 0.92
CA MET A 350 -15.52 -10.44 0.41
C MET A 350 -16.00 -9.10 0.95
#